data_AF-A0A071M322-F1
#
_entry.id   AF-A0A071M322-F1
#
_cell.length_a   1.000
_cell.length_b   1.000
_cell.length_c   1.000
_cell.angle_alpha   90.00
_cell.angle_beta   90.00
_cell.angle_gamma   90.00
#
_symmetry.space_group_name_H-M   'P 1'
#
loop_
_entity.id
_entity.type
_entity.pdbx_description
1 polymer ?
#
loop_
_entity_poly.entity_id
_entity_poly.type
_entity_poly.pdbx_seq_one_letter_code
_entity_poly.pdbx_strand_id
1 'polypeptide(L)'
;MKRNTVPIPGIAMLAAPAGEPGRGPVLGLDDPRDRRIIADALRTLLRERSEALAFAMRVAREHDRPTPDANDFALTDIIRLARIVERAERVGGAVNEATHEGMR
;
A
#
# COMPACT_ATOMS: atom_id res chain seq x y z
N MET A 1 61.26 -1.12 11.46
CA MET A 1 60.71 -1.76 12.68
C MET A 1 59.35 -2.37 12.34
N LYS A 2 59.06 -3.56 12.88
CA LYS A 2 57.99 -4.49 12.51
C LYS A 2 56.59 -3.86 12.50
N ARG A 3 55.80 -4.12 11.45
CA ARG A 3 54.34 -3.93 11.47
C ARG A 3 53.71 -5.13 12.17
N ASN A 4 53.21 -4.93 13.38
CA ASN A 4 52.45 -5.94 14.10
C ASN A 4 50.97 -5.80 13.70
N THR A 5 50.46 -6.76 12.94
CA THR A 5 49.02 -6.90 12.69
C THR A 5 48.43 -7.69 13.85
N VAL A 6 47.64 -7.02 14.70
CA VAL A 6 46.85 -7.68 15.75
C VAL A 6 45.53 -8.12 15.13
N PRO A 7 45.14 -9.40 15.17
CA PRO A 7 43.80 -9.80 14.78
C PRO A 7 42.84 -9.37 15.89
N ILE A 8 41.85 -8.54 15.57
CA ILE A 8 40.75 -8.23 16.49
C ILE A 8 39.71 -9.34 16.36
N PRO A 9 39.47 -10.16 17.40
CA PRO A 9 38.36 -11.10 17.42
C PRO A 9 37.13 -10.32 17.92
N GLY A 10 36.27 -9.91 17.01
CA GLY A 10 35.14 -9.05 17.40
C GLY A 10 34.14 -8.76 16.30
N ILE A 11 34.06 -9.60 15.26
CA ILE A 11 32.91 -9.57 14.37
C ILE A 11 31.92 -10.57 14.96
N ALA A 12 31.20 -10.12 15.99
CA ALA A 12 29.91 -10.71 16.28
C ALA A 12 29.10 -10.51 14.99
N MET A 13 28.99 -11.61 14.24
CA MET A 13 28.11 -11.74 13.10
C MET A 13 26.74 -11.29 13.62
N LEU A 14 26.35 -10.07 13.28
CA LEU A 14 25.03 -9.57 13.56
C LEU A 14 24.12 -10.50 12.77
N ALA A 15 23.56 -11.49 13.47
CA ALA A 15 22.56 -12.36 12.92
C ALA A 15 21.47 -11.43 12.40
N ALA A 16 21.41 -11.26 11.08
CA ALA A 16 20.26 -10.69 10.42
C ALA A 16 19.05 -11.44 11.00
N PRO A 17 17.98 -10.76 11.43
CA PRO A 17 16.77 -11.48 11.73
C PRO A 17 16.40 -12.22 10.44
N ALA A 18 16.51 -13.54 10.50
CA ALA A 18 15.91 -14.46 9.54
C ALA A 18 14.38 -14.38 9.74
N GLY A 19 13.82 -13.20 9.50
CA GLY A 19 12.47 -13.08 9.03
C GLY A 19 12.61 -13.08 7.53
N GLU A 20 12.19 -14.16 6.89
CA GLU A 20 11.88 -14.06 5.47
C GLU A 20 11.03 -12.81 5.28
N PRO A 21 11.27 -11.96 4.25
CA PRO A 21 10.21 -11.10 3.79
C PRO A 21 9.22 -12.05 3.12
N GLY A 22 8.44 -12.74 3.95
CA GLY A 22 7.15 -13.23 3.54
C GLY A 22 6.52 -12.07 2.78
N ARG A 23 5.97 -12.36 1.61
CA ARG A 23 5.02 -11.48 0.94
C ARG A 23 3.86 -11.22 1.91
N GLY A 24 4.10 -10.40 2.94
CA GLY A 24 3.05 -9.79 3.70
C GLY A 24 2.22 -8.98 2.73
N PRO A 25 0.91 -8.85 2.96
CA PRO A 25 0.08 -8.00 2.13
C PRO A 25 0.76 -6.65 1.97
N VAL A 26 0.81 -6.13 0.73
CA VAL A 26 1.58 -4.96 0.28
C VAL A 26 1.48 -3.71 1.19
N LEU A 27 0.50 -3.69 2.09
CA LEU A 27 0.17 -2.59 3.00
C LEU A 27 0.16 -2.98 4.49
N GLY A 28 0.60 -4.20 4.85
CA GLY A 28 0.56 -4.70 6.23
C GLY A 28 -0.85 -4.84 6.80
N LEU A 29 -1.86 -5.04 5.94
CA LEU A 29 -3.27 -5.11 6.33
C LEU A 29 -3.73 -6.56 6.49
N ASP A 30 -3.32 -7.19 7.58
CA ASP A 30 -3.66 -8.59 7.88
C ASP A 30 -5.08 -8.73 8.46
N ASP A 31 -5.58 -7.74 9.23
CA ASP A 31 -6.96 -7.73 9.75
C ASP A 31 -7.95 -7.33 8.62
N PRO A 32 -9.01 -8.12 8.38
CA PRO A 32 -10.07 -7.75 7.42
C PRO A 32 -10.78 -6.43 7.74
N ARG A 33 -10.93 -6.08 9.02
CA ARG A 33 -11.55 -4.81 9.43
C ARG A 33 -10.71 -3.62 8.99
N ASP A 34 -9.39 -3.71 9.14
CA ASP A 34 -8.47 -2.67 8.69
C ASP A 34 -8.56 -2.50 7.17
N ARG A 35 -8.59 -3.62 6.42
CA ARG A 35 -8.75 -3.55 4.95
C ARG A 35 -10.08 -2.89 4.54
N ARG A 36 -11.19 -3.13 5.24
CA ARG A 36 -12.47 -2.44 4.98
C ARG A 36 -12.37 -0.94 5.23
N ILE A 37 -11.81 -0.54 6.37
CA ILE A 37 -11.61 0.87 6.72
C ILE A 37 -10.76 1.57 5.64
N ILE A 38 -9.66 0.95 5.23
CA ILE A 38 -8.80 1.50 4.19
C ILE A 38 -9.49 1.56 2.83
N ALA A 39 -10.28 0.54 2.46
CA ALA A 39 -11.07 0.58 1.22
C ALA A 39 -12.07 1.74 1.22
N ASP A 40 -12.76 1.99 2.33
CA ASP A 40 -13.70 3.11 2.46
C ASP A 40 -13.00 4.47 2.45
N ALA A 41 -11.83 4.57 3.09
CA ALA A 41 -10.99 5.76 3.04
C ALA A 41 -10.53 6.06 1.60
N LEU A 42 -10.11 5.05 0.84
CA LEU A 42 -9.68 5.21 -0.55
C LEU A 42 -10.84 5.60 -1.48
N ARG A 43 -12.06 5.10 -1.24
CA ARG A 43 -13.27 5.53 -1.98
C ARG A 43 -13.61 6.99 -1.70
N THR A 44 -13.56 7.40 -0.44
CA THR A 44 -13.78 8.79 -0.03
C THR A 44 -12.74 9.71 -0.68
N LEU A 45 -11.46 9.35 -0.57
CA LEU A 45 -10.38 10.13 -1.16
C LEU A 45 -10.48 10.22 -2.69
N LEU A 46 -10.88 9.13 -3.36
CA LEU A 46 -11.11 9.12 -4.80
C LEU A 46 -12.19 10.14 -5.19
N ARG A 47 -13.29 10.18 -4.44
CA ARG A 47 -14.39 11.12 -4.67
C ARG A 47 -13.91 12.57 -4.51
N GLU A 48 -13.28 12.88 -3.37
CA GLU A 48 -12.80 14.24 -3.08
C GLU A 48 -11.81 14.74 -4.13
N ARG A 49 -10.86 13.88 -4.54
CA ARG A 49 -9.88 14.28 -5.56
C ARG A 49 -10.46 14.35 -6.98
N SER A 50 -11.49 13.56 -7.28
CA SER A 50 -12.22 13.69 -8.54
C SER A 50 -12.98 15.02 -8.61
N GLU A 51 -13.58 15.44 -7.49
CA GLU A 51 -14.23 16.76 -7.38
C GLU A 51 -13.19 17.90 -7.52
N ALA A 52 -12.03 17.76 -6.89
CA ALA A 52 -10.94 18.72 -7.03
C ALA A 52 -10.46 18.85 -8.50
N LEU A 53 -10.33 17.72 -9.22
CA LEU A 53 -10.00 17.73 -10.65
C LEU A 53 -11.07 18.45 -11.47
N ALA A 54 -12.36 18.21 -11.19
CA ALA A 54 -13.46 18.89 -11.88
C ALA A 54 -13.40 20.42 -11.69
N PHE A 55 -13.08 20.88 -10.48
CA PHE A 55 -12.85 22.31 -10.23
C PHE A 55 -11.64 22.83 -10.99
N ALA A 56 -10.53 22.10 -11.02
CA ALA A 56 -9.33 22.51 -11.75
C ALA A 56 -9.55 22.56 -13.26
N MET A 57 -10.29 21.61 -13.83
CA MET A 57 -10.71 21.62 -15.23
C MET A 57 -11.59 22.84 -15.55
N ARG A 58 -12.52 23.20 -14.65
CA ARG A 58 -13.36 24.40 -14.81
C ARG A 58 -12.51 25.67 -14.85
N VAL A 59 -11.57 25.82 -13.91
CA VAL A 59 -10.64 26.95 -13.86
C VAL A 59 -9.76 27.00 -15.11
N ALA A 60 -9.24 25.86 -15.57
CA ALA A 60 -8.42 25.79 -16.78
C ALA A 60 -9.20 26.27 -18.01
N ARG A 61 -10.45 25.83 -18.16
CA ARG A 61 -11.34 26.25 -19.24
C ARG A 61 -11.69 27.73 -19.19
N GLU A 62 -11.86 28.32 -18.00
CA GLU A 62 -12.17 29.75 -17.84
C GLU A 62 -10.98 30.68 -18.15
N HIS A 63 -9.77 30.15 -18.12
CA HIS A 63 -8.54 30.92 -18.33
C HIS A 63 -7.74 30.48 -19.57
N ASP A 64 -8.35 29.70 -20.47
CA ASP A 64 -7.71 29.13 -21.68
C ASP A 64 -6.36 28.44 -21.37
N ARG A 65 -6.29 27.72 -20.24
CA ARG A 65 -5.10 26.98 -19.80
C ARG A 65 -5.20 25.51 -20.20
N PRO A 66 -4.04 24.80 -20.27
CA PRO A 66 -4.04 23.35 -20.46
C PRO A 66 -4.88 22.63 -19.40
N THR A 67 -5.63 21.62 -19.84
CA THR A 67 -6.45 20.77 -18.96
C THR A 67 -5.54 19.94 -18.04
N PRO A 68 -5.77 19.94 -16.72
CA PRO A 68 -5.02 19.09 -15.79
C PRO A 68 -5.26 17.60 -16.04
N ASP A 69 -4.23 16.78 -15.81
CA ASP A 69 -4.31 15.33 -15.96
C ASP A 69 -4.82 14.65 -14.69
N ALA A 70 -5.44 13.48 -14.84
CA ALA A 70 -5.94 12.70 -13.70
C ALA A 70 -4.80 12.24 -12.75
N ASN A 71 -3.58 12.08 -13.27
CA ASN A 71 -2.42 11.73 -12.46
C ASN A 71 -1.94 12.90 -11.58
N ASP A 72 -2.17 14.15 -11.97
CA ASP A 72 -1.90 15.33 -11.12
C ASP A 72 -2.73 15.30 -9.83
N PHE A 73 -3.85 14.56 -9.85
CA PHE A 73 -4.73 14.32 -8.71
C PHE A 73 -4.58 12.91 -8.11
N ALA A 74 -3.59 12.13 -8.59
CA ALA A 74 -3.30 10.75 -8.21
C ALA A 74 -4.50 9.78 -8.30
N LEU A 75 -5.46 10.04 -9.18
CA LEU A 75 -6.67 9.20 -9.29
C LEU A 75 -6.29 7.76 -9.67
N THR A 76 -5.34 7.60 -10.59
CA THR A 76 -4.84 6.30 -11.04
C THR A 76 -4.24 5.48 -9.89
N ASP A 77 -3.45 6.13 -9.03
CA ASP A 77 -2.81 5.48 -7.89
C ASP A 77 -3.82 5.09 -6.82
N ILE A 78 -4.80 5.95 -6.53
CA ILE A 78 -5.87 5.66 -5.58
C ILE A 78 -6.71 4.47 -6.06
N ILE A 79 -7.09 4.44 -7.35
CA ILE A 79 -7.81 3.30 -7.94
C ILE A 79 -6.98 2.02 -7.86
N ARG A 80 -5.67 2.11 -8.14
CA ARG A 80 -4.77 0.96 -8.05
C ARG A 80 -4.70 0.42 -6.62
N LEU A 81 -4.54 1.30 -5.62
CA LEU A 81 -4.50 0.93 -4.21
C LEU A 81 -5.83 0.34 -3.74
N ALA A 82 -6.96 0.95 -4.10
CA ALA A 82 -8.28 0.45 -3.75
C ALA A 82 -8.49 -0.98 -4.26
N ARG A 83 -8.11 -1.25 -5.52
CA ARG A 83 -8.16 -2.60 -6.10
C ARG A 83 -7.24 -3.60 -5.41
N ILE A 84 -6.07 -3.16 -4.92
CA ILE A 84 -5.16 -4.04 -4.16
C ILE A 84 -5.83 -4.44 -2.83
N VAL A 85 -6.39 -3.48 -2.11
CA VAL A 85 -7.05 -3.70 -0.82
C VAL A 85 -8.31 -4.57 -0.97
N GLU A 86 -9.16 -4.28 -1.95
CA GLU A 86 -10.37 -5.06 -2.21
C GLU A 86 -10.10 -6.50 -2.65
N ARG A 87 -9.00 -6.74 -3.38
CA ARG A 87 -8.57 -8.11 -3.71
C ARG A 87 -8.09 -8.86 -2.48
N ALA A 88 -7.33 -8.19 -1.60
CA ALA A 88 -6.87 -8.79 -0.36
C ALA A 88 -8.03 -9.17 0.57
N GLU A 89 -9.09 -8.35 0.63
CA GLU A 89 -10.33 -8.68 1.34
C GLU A 89 -10.99 -9.96 0.83
N ARG A 90 -11.13 -10.11 -0.50
CA ARG A 90 -11.77 -11.30 -1.08
C ARG A 90 -10.97 -12.58 -0.82
N VAL A 91 -9.65 -12.52 -0.88
CA VAL A 91 -8.78 -13.66 -0.60
C VAL A 91 -8.83 -14.03 0.88
N GLY A 92 -8.72 -13.05 1.79
CA GLY A 92 -8.80 -13.28 3.23
C GLY A 92 -10.18 -13.79 3.69
N GLY A 93 -11.26 -13.35 3.03
CA GLY A 93 -12.62 -13.85 3.29
C GLY A 93 -12.77 -15.34 2.98
N ALA A 94 -12.27 -15.79 1.82
CA ALA A 94 -12.38 -17.19 1.41
C ALA A 94 -11.62 -18.16 2.35
N VAL A 95 -10.47 -17.74 2.89
CA VAL A 95 -9.68 -18.56 3.83
C VAL A 95 -10.40 -18.72 5.18
N ASN A 96 -11.04 -17.66 5.67
CA ASN A 96 -11.79 -17.70 6.92
C ASN A 96 -13.05 -18.57 6.83
N GLU A 97 -13.74 -18.55 5.68
CA GLU A 97 -14.94 -19.36 5.42
C GLU A 97 -14.62 -20.86 5.37
N ALA A 98 -13.56 -21.25 4.65
CA ALA A 98 -13.08 -22.64 4.59
C ALA A 98 -12.62 -23.18 5.96
N THR A 99 -12.04 -22.33 6.81
CA THR A 99 -11.64 -22.70 8.17
C THR A 99 -12.86 -22.98 9.06
N HIS A 100 -13.98 -22.31 8.81
CA HIS A 100 -15.20 -22.49 9.59
C HIS A 100 -16.05 -23.68 9.12
N GLU A 101 -16.00 -24.06 7.84
CA GLU A 101 -16.69 -25.24 7.31
C GLU A 101 -16.03 -26.58 7.69
N GLY A 102 -14.69 -26.64 7.80
CA GLY A 102 -13.98 -27.87 8.19
C GLY A 102 -14.13 -28.27 9.67
N MET A 103 -14.87 -27.49 10.46
CA MET A 103 -15.04 -27.68 11.90
C MET A 103 -16.51 -28.01 12.27
N ARG A 104 -17.37 -28.25 11.28
CA ARG A 104 -18.77 -28.70 11.46
C ARG A 104 -18.93 -30.20 11.24
#